data_AF-W6TGC0-F1
#
_entry.id   AF-W6TGC0-F1
#
_cell.length_a   1.000
_cell.length_b   1.000
_cell.length_c   1.000
_cell.angle_alpha   90.00
_cell.angle_beta   90.00
_cell.angle_gamma   90.00
#
_symmetry.space_group_name_H-M   'P 1'
#
loop_
_entity.id
_entity.type
_entity.pdbx_description
1 polymer ?
#
loop_
_entity_poly.entity_id
_entity_poly.type
_entity_poly.pdbx_seq_one_letter_code
_entity_poly.pdbx_strand_id
1 'polypeptide(L)'
;MEYMQMEPVITRQMVLNELVKVGINREIADNLSYRYYKNELTTKDLQYLESNFNLKLEILERGLKDDIRELDTKIDTVKNNLNNKIDTKFNELDNKIDTKFNEFDTKIDKFALEVKGTFKLHAWMFGTIITLTIGILLTLIFK
;
A
#
# COMPACT_ATOMS: atom_id res chain seq x y z
N MET A 1 29.52 -20.60 55.71
CA MET A 1 28.97 -19.25 55.93
C MET A 1 30.05 -18.28 55.49
N GLU A 2 29.85 -17.63 54.37
CA GLU A 2 30.81 -16.70 53.77
C GLU A 2 30.58 -15.32 54.40
N TYR A 3 31.58 -14.81 55.12
CA TYR A 3 31.50 -13.50 55.74
C TYR A 3 31.57 -12.45 54.65
N MET A 4 30.43 -11.84 54.33
CA MET A 4 30.36 -10.65 53.48
C MET A 4 31.16 -9.54 54.19
N GLN A 5 32.36 -9.23 53.68
CA GLN A 5 33.12 -8.08 54.15
C GLN A 5 32.27 -6.83 53.90
N MET A 6 31.81 -6.17 54.95
CA MET A 6 31.17 -4.87 54.81
C MET A 6 32.24 -3.87 54.38
N GLU A 7 32.10 -3.33 53.18
CA GLU A 7 32.94 -2.21 52.76
C GLU A 7 32.73 -1.02 53.72
N PRO A 8 33.80 -0.34 54.13
CA PRO A 8 33.70 0.78 55.06
C PRO A 8 32.88 1.92 54.43
N VAL A 9 31.78 2.30 55.07
CA VAL A 9 30.94 3.42 54.63
C VAL A 9 31.66 4.74 54.91
N ILE A 10 32.00 5.47 53.86
CA ILE A 10 32.61 6.80 53.97
C ILE A 10 31.55 7.80 54.48
N THR A 11 31.76 8.36 55.67
CA THR A 11 30.85 9.36 56.24
C THR A 11 31.18 10.78 55.78
N ARG A 12 30.18 11.69 55.80
CA ARG A 12 30.40 13.12 55.54
C ARG A 12 31.57 13.70 56.34
N GLN A 13 31.67 13.34 57.62
CA GLN A 13 32.71 13.87 58.51
C GLN A 13 34.11 13.36 58.13
N MET A 14 34.22 12.10 57.68
CA MET A 14 35.50 11.56 57.18
C MET A 14 35.97 12.34 55.95
N VAL A 15 35.07 12.63 55.02
CA VAL A 15 35.37 13.42 53.81
C VAL A 15 35.73 14.85 54.18
N LEU A 16 34.96 15.50 55.06
CA LEU A 16 35.24 16.85 55.55
C LEU A 16 36.65 16.95 56.17
N ASN A 17 37.00 16.00 57.05
CA ASN A 17 38.29 15.99 57.72
C ASN A 17 39.45 15.83 56.73
N GLU A 18 39.34 14.91 55.76
CA GLU A 18 40.38 14.73 54.75
C GLU A 18 40.50 15.94 53.80
N LEU A 19 39.39 16.56 53.39
CA LEU A 19 39.40 17.78 52.56
C LEU A 19 40.09 18.95 53.28
N VAL A 20 39.79 19.16 54.57
CA VAL A 20 40.44 20.20 55.38
C VAL A 20 41.93 19.89 55.57
N LYS A 21 42.29 18.62 55.79
CA LYS A 21 43.67 18.17 55.98
C LYS A 21 44.54 18.38 54.74
N VAL A 22 43.99 18.29 53.54
CA VAL A 22 44.70 18.63 52.28
C VAL A 22 44.71 20.13 51.98
N GLY A 23 44.25 20.98 52.92
CA GLY A 23 44.35 22.44 52.82
C GLY A 23 43.16 23.13 52.16
N ILE A 24 42.04 22.43 51.92
CA ILE A 24 40.82 23.08 51.41
C ILE A 24 40.19 23.89 52.54
N ASN A 25 39.74 25.11 52.23
CA ASN A 25 39.02 25.98 53.16
C ASN A 25 37.83 25.24 53.80
N ARG A 26 37.62 25.39 55.11
CA ARG A 26 36.62 24.65 55.87
C ARG A 26 35.19 24.82 55.35
N GLU A 27 34.79 26.01 54.89
CA GLU A 27 33.47 26.24 54.29
C GLU A 27 33.33 25.50 52.95
N ILE A 28 34.37 25.54 52.13
CA ILE A 28 34.41 24.84 50.84
C ILE A 28 34.38 23.32 51.07
N ALA A 29 35.15 22.81 52.04
CA ALA A 29 35.19 21.41 52.41
C ALA A 29 33.86 20.91 53.01
N ASP A 30 33.18 21.73 53.81
CA ASP A 30 31.86 21.41 54.37
C ASP A 30 30.79 21.32 53.27
N ASN A 31 30.85 22.22 52.28
CA ASN A 31 29.98 22.15 51.10
C ASN A 31 30.28 20.92 50.22
N LEU A 32 31.54 20.64 49.91
CA LEU A 32 31.94 19.48 49.09
C LEU A 32 31.63 18.15 49.76
N SER A 33 31.91 18.01 51.06
CA SER A 33 31.60 16.80 51.82
C SER A 33 30.09 16.56 51.91
N TYR A 34 29.29 17.62 52.01
CA TYR A 34 27.83 17.54 51.93
C TYR A 34 27.35 17.04 50.56
N ARG A 35 27.85 17.62 49.46
CA ARG A 35 27.53 17.18 48.09
C ARG A 35 27.92 15.74 47.83
N TYR A 36 29.09 15.32 48.30
CA TYR A 36 29.57 13.94 48.22
C TYR A 36 28.63 12.99 48.99
N TYR A 37 28.34 13.29 50.25
CA TYR A 37 27.46 12.47 51.08
C TYR A 37 26.03 12.35 50.54
N LYS A 38 25.55 13.40 49.86
CA LYS A 38 24.22 13.43 49.22
C LYS A 38 24.21 12.94 47.77
N ASN A 39 25.36 12.53 47.22
CA ASN A 39 25.51 12.16 45.80
C ASN A 39 24.91 13.19 44.83
N GLU A 40 24.91 14.48 45.20
CA GLU A 40 24.29 15.55 44.40
C GLU A 40 24.92 15.71 43.01
N LEU A 41 26.19 15.31 42.86
CA LEU A 41 26.89 15.36 41.58
C LEU A 41 26.41 14.21 40.68
N THR A 42 26.37 13.00 41.20
CA THR A 42 25.90 11.80 40.49
C THR A 42 24.45 11.92 40.04
N THR A 43 23.57 12.48 40.86
CA THR A 43 22.16 12.66 40.50
C THR A 43 21.99 13.65 39.35
N LYS A 44 22.77 14.73 39.31
CA LYS A 44 22.76 15.70 38.20
C LYS A 44 23.26 15.09 36.89
N ASP A 45 24.32 14.29 36.96
CA ASP A 45 24.85 13.60 35.77
C ASP A 45 23.82 12.60 35.20
N LEU A 46 23.13 11.86 36.07
CA LEU A 46 22.03 10.96 35.67
C LEU A 46 20.86 11.72 35.04
N GLN A 47 20.44 12.85 35.63
CA GLN A 47 19.38 13.70 35.06
C GLN A 47 19.77 14.25 33.68
N TYR A 48 21.04 14.65 33.51
CA TYR A 48 21.54 15.09 32.21
C TYR A 48 21.47 13.96 31.17
N LEU A 49 21.90 12.76 31.55
CA LEU A 49 21.89 11.59 30.68
C LEU A 49 20.46 11.17 30.31
N GLU A 50 19.55 11.16 31.27
CA GLU A 50 18.12 10.90 31.06
C GLU A 50 17.53 11.90 30.06
N SER A 51 17.77 13.20 30.29
CA SER A 51 17.32 14.25 29.38
C SER A 51 17.86 14.07 27.96
N ASN A 52 19.16 13.76 27.82
CA ASN A 52 19.78 13.52 26.52
C ASN A 52 19.18 12.31 25.79
N PHE A 53 18.93 11.21 26.51
CA PHE A 53 18.30 10.03 25.96
C PHE A 53 16.85 10.28 25.55
N ASN A 54 16.07 10.95 26.39
CA ASN A 54 14.68 11.30 26.07
C ASN A 54 14.60 12.15 24.81
N LEU A 55 15.47 13.16 24.67
CA LEU A 55 15.55 13.97 23.45
C LEU A 55 15.89 13.14 22.21
N LYS A 56 16.87 12.24 22.31
CA LYS A 56 17.25 11.36 21.19
C LYS A 56 16.11 10.40 20.81
N LEU A 57 15.41 9.84 21.80
CA LEU A 57 14.25 8.98 21.57
C LEU A 57 13.12 9.74 20.88
N GLU A 58 12.84 10.98 21.30
CA GLU A 58 11.80 11.82 20.67
C GLU A 58 12.15 12.18 19.22
N ILE A 59 13.42 12.45 18.93
CA ILE A 59 13.89 12.69 17.55
C ILE A 59 13.74 11.42 16.70
N LEU A 60 14.15 10.27 17.24
CA LEU A 60 14.02 8.98 16.55
C LEU A 60 12.55 8.63 16.27
N GLU A 61 11.67 8.79 17.25
CA GLU A 61 10.24 8.53 17.11
C GLU A 61 9.61 9.45 16.05
N ARG A 62 10.00 10.73 16.01
CA ARG A 62 9.56 11.66 14.95
C ARG A 62 10.04 11.21 13.58
N GLY A 63 11.31 10.86 13.42
CA GLY A 63 11.86 10.37 12.16
C GLY A 63 11.13 9.12 11.66
N LEU A 64 10.90 8.14 12.55
CA LEU A 64 10.14 6.93 12.21
C LEU A 64 8.69 7.23 11.81
N LYS A 65 8.02 8.18 12.49
CA LYS A 65 6.66 8.59 12.11
C LYS A 65 6.62 9.25 10.73
N ASP A 66 7.64 10.03 10.39
CA ASP A 66 7.72 10.68 9.08
C ASP A 66 8.02 9.66 7.98
N ASP A 67 8.93 8.71 8.21
CA ASP A 67 9.20 7.59 7.29
C ASP A 67 7.93 6.76 7.02
N ILE A 68 7.15 6.44 8.07
CA ILE A 68 5.88 5.71 7.94
C ILE A 68 4.88 6.50 7.08
N ARG A 69 4.73 7.81 7.29
CA ARG A 69 3.84 8.66 6.48
C ARG A 69 4.26 8.72 5.02
N GLU A 70 5.56 8.78 4.76
CA GLU A 70 6.09 8.76 3.39
C GLU A 70 5.78 7.42 2.71
N LEU A 71 5.96 6.31 3.43
CA LEU A 71 5.60 4.98 2.94
C LEU A 71 4.10 4.85 2.66
N ASP A 72 3.23 5.32 3.56
CA ASP A 72 1.78 5.34 3.34
C ASP A 72 1.42 6.10 2.07
N THR A 73 2.00 7.28 1.87
CA THR A 73 1.79 8.11 0.66
C THR A 73 2.24 7.39 -0.61
N LYS A 74 3.39 6.70 -0.56
CA LYS A 74 3.90 5.90 -1.68
C LYS A 74 2.98 4.72 -1.98
N ILE A 75 2.46 4.04 -0.96
CA ILE A 75 1.52 2.92 -1.10
C ILE A 75 0.23 3.40 -1.78
N ASP A 76 -0.35 4.51 -1.32
CA ASP A 76 -1.56 5.09 -1.91
C ASP A 76 -1.35 5.49 -3.37
N THR A 77 -0.19 6.05 -3.69
CA THR A 77 0.18 6.41 -5.08
C THR A 77 0.26 5.17 -5.97
N VAL A 78 0.93 4.10 -5.50
CA VAL A 78 1.02 2.84 -6.25
C VAL A 78 -0.35 2.21 -6.45
N LYS A 79 -1.18 2.20 -5.40
CA LYS A 79 -2.56 1.67 -5.45
C LYS A 79 -3.41 2.40 -6.48
N ASN A 80 -3.40 3.74 -6.47
CA ASN A 80 -4.14 4.54 -7.44
C ASN A 80 -3.66 4.31 -8.87
N ASN A 81 -2.34 4.22 -9.09
CA ASN A 81 -1.77 3.92 -10.39
C ASN A 81 -2.16 2.53 -10.90
N LEU A 82 -2.23 1.52 -10.03
CA LEU A 82 -2.67 0.18 -10.40
C LEU A 82 -4.16 0.15 -10.74
N ASN A 83 -5.01 0.81 -9.94
CA ASN A 83 -6.44 0.92 -10.22
C ASN A 83 -6.68 1.56 -11.60
N ASN A 84 -6.03 2.70 -11.89
CA ASN A 84 -6.16 3.37 -13.19
C ASN A 84 -5.71 2.49 -14.37
N LYS A 85 -4.65 1.68 -14.17
CA LYS A 85 -4.18 0.73 -15.20
C LYS A 85 -5.20 -0.39 -15.43
N ILE A 86 -5.80 -0.91 -14.36
CA ILE A 86 -6.83 -1.94 -14.43
C ILE A 86 -8.06 -1.40 -15.16
N ASP A 87 -8.56 -0.23 -14.77
CA ASP A 87 -9.74 0.40 -15.39
C ASP A 87 -9.51 0.66 -16.88
N THR A 88 -8.34 1.19 -17.25
CA THR A 88 -7.96 1.37 -18.65
C THR A 88 -7.98 0.04 -19.42
N LYS A 89 -7.45 -1.04 -18.83
CA LYS A 89 -7.42 -2.36 -19.48
C LYS A 89 -8.80 -2.98 -19.61
N PHE A 90 -9.68 -2.78 -18.63
CA PHE A 90 -11.07 -3.19 -18.72
C PHE A 90 -11.78 -2.47 -19.87
N ASN A 91 -11.67 -1.14 -19.94
CA ASN A 91 -12.25 -0.35 -21.02
C ASN A 91 -11.71 -0.75 -22.40
N GLU A 92 -10.41 -1.03 -22.52
CA GLU A 92 -9.82 -1.55 -23.77
C GLU A 92 -10.43 -2.90 -24.19
N LEU A 93 -10.69 -3.79 -23.22
CA LEU A 93 -11.30 -5.10 -23.47
C LEU A 93 -12.76 -4.97 -23.86
N ASP A 94 -13.54 -4.17 -23.15
CA ASP A 94 -14.96 -3.92 -23.46
C ASP A 94 -15.12 -3.38 -24.89
N ASN A 95 -14.31 -2.38 -25.27
CA ASN A 95 -14.31 -1.84 -26.63
C ASN A 95 -13.97 -2.90 -27.70
N LYS A 96 -13.03 -3.80 -27.41
CA LYS A 96 -12.68 -4.90 -28.32
C LYS A 96 -13.81 -5.90 -28.45
N ILE A 97 -14.49 -6.22 -27.36
CA ILE A 97 -15.64 -7.11 -27.33
C ILE A 97 -16.78 -6.50 -28.15
N ASP A 98 -17.13 -5.23 -27.90
CA ASP A 98 -18.18 -4.52 -28.64
C ASP A 98 -17.89 -4.47 -30.14
N THR A 99 -16.64 -4.19 -30.51
CA THR A 99 -16.22 -4.19 -31.92
C THR A 99 -16.42 -5.57 -32.55
N LYS A 100 -16.06 -6.66 -31.84
CA LYS A 100 -16.21 -8.02 -32.35
C LYS A 100 -17.67 -8.46 -32.45
N PHE A 101 -18.52 -8.05 -31.51
CA PHE A 101 -19.97 -8.27 -31.61
C PHE A 101 -20.56 -7.54 -32.82
N ASN A 102 -20.25 -6.26 -33.02
CA ASN A 102 -20.72 -5.49 -34.18
C ASN A 102 -20.25 -6.09 -35.52
N GLU A 103 -19.01 -6.57 -35.60
CA GLU A 103 -18.50 -7.31 -36.76
C GLU A 103 -19.30 -8.60 -37.03
N PHE A 104 -19.70 -9.31 -35.97
CA PHE A 104 -20.46 -10.55 -36.06
C PHE A 104 -21.91 -10.29 -36.49
N ASP A 105 -22.57 -9.30 -35.89
CA ASP A 105 -23.92 -8.86 -36.29
C ASP A 105 -23.97 -8.48 -37.76
N THR A 106 -22.99 -7.69 -38.23
CA THR A 106 -22.88 -7.32 -39.65
C THR A 106 -22.74 -8.56 -40.57
N LYS A 107 -21.98 -9.57 -40.14
CA LYS A 107 -21.84 -10.83 -40.90
C LYS A 107 -23.14 -11.63 -40.93
N ILE A 108 -23.85 -11.69 -39.81
CA ILE A 108 -25.17 -12.35 -39.71
C ILE A 108 -26.16 -11.65 -40.63
N ASP A 109 -26.24 -10.32 -40.59
CA ASP A 109 -27.16 -9.54 -41.43
C ASP A 109 -26.90 -9.78 -42.91
N LYS A 110 -25.62 -9.76 -43.30
CA LYS A 110 -25.22 -10.06 -44.68
C LYS A 110 -25.64 -11.48 -45.09
N PHE A 111 -25.37 -12.48 -44.25
CA PHE A 111 -25.77 -13.85 -44.52
C PHE A 111 -27.31 -13.99 -44.63
N ALA A 112 -28.07 -13.35 -43.74
CA ALA A 112 -29.53 -13.36 -43.77
C ALA A 112 -30.07 -12.74 -45.06
N LEU A 113 -29.47 -11.65 -45.54
CA LEU A 113 -29.83 -11.02 -46.82
C LEU A 113 -29.54 -11.93 -48.02
N GLU A 114 -28.36 -12.56 -48.05
CA GLU A 114 -27.97 -13.51 -49.10
C GLU A 114 -28.94 -14.71 -49.15
N VAL A 115 -29.23 -15.32 -48.00
CA VAL A 115 -30.19 -16.43 -47.88
C VAL A 115 -31.60 -16.00 -48.31
N LYS A 116 -32.08 -14.83 -47.88
CA LYS A 116 -33.39 -14.30 -48.30
C LYS A 116 -33.45 -14.06 -49.81
N GLY A 117 -32.37 -13.54 -50.40
CA GLY A 117 -32.26 -13.32 -51.84
C GLY A 117 -32.33 -14.63 -52.63
N THR A 118 -31.56 -15.63 -52.20
CA THR A 118 -31.59 -16.96 -52.83
C THR A 118 -32.96 -17.61 -52.73
N PHE A 119 -33.63 -17.60 -51.56
CA PHE A 119 -34.98 -18.15 -51.42
C PHE A 119 -36.00 -17.45 -52.33
N LYS A 120 -35.94 -16.12 -52.45
CA LYS A 120 -36.82 -15.37 -53.37
C LYS A 120 -36.62 -15.80 -54.83
N LEU A 121 -35.37 -16.00 -55.26
CA LEU A 121 -35.06 -16.46 -56.61
C LEU A 121 -35.60 -17.87 -56.85
N HIS A 122 -35.39 -18.80 -55.92
CA HIS A 122 -35.92 -20.16 -56.02
C HIS A 122 -37.45 -20.18 -56.05
N ALA A 123 -38.12 -19.39 -55.19
CA ALA A 123 -39.57 -19.26 -55.20
C ALA A 123 -40.10 -18.75 -56.55
N TRP A 124 -39.42 -17.76 -57.15
CA TRP A 124 -39.75 -17.26 -58.49
C TRP A 124 -39.56 -18.33 -59.58
N MET A 125 -38.43 -19.05 -59.56
CA MET A 125 -38.17 -20.15 -60.49
C MET A 125 -39.19 -21.28 -60.39
N PHE A 126 -39.59 -21.67 -59.18
CA PHE A 126 -40.62 -22.70 -59.01
C PHE A 126 -41.96 -22.23 -59.56
N GLY A 127 -42.31 -20.96 -59.41
CA GLY A 127 -43.52 -20.39 -60.01
C GLY A 127 -43.56 -20.53 -61.54
N THR A 128 -42.44 -20.26 -62.23
CA THR A 128 -42.36 -20.41 -63.69
C THR A 128 -42.42 -21.87 -64.13
N ILE A 129 -41.70 -22.77 -63.44
CA ILE A 129 -41.72 -24.22 -63.71
C ILE A 129 -43.13 -24.78 -63.54
N ILE A 130 -43.82 -24.45 -62.44
CA ILE A 130 -45.20 -24.90 -62.18
C ILE A 130 -46.13 -24.43 -63.30
N THR A 131 -46.06 -23.16 -63.68
CA THR A 131 -46.91 -22.58 -64.73
C THR A 131 -46.71 -23.27 -66.08
N LEU A 132 -45.45 -23.49 -66.48
CA LEU A 132 -45.13 -24.21 -67.71
C LEU A 132 -45.63 -25.65 -67.68
N THR A 133 -45.45 -26.35 -66.56
CA THR A 133 -45.85 -27.76 -66.41
C THR A 133 -47.38 -27.92 -66.50
N ILE A 134 -48.14 -27.03 -65.85
CA ILE A 134 -49.61 -27.02 -65.93
C ILE A 134 -50.08 -26.71 -67.36
N GLY A 135 -49.46 -25.73 -68.03
CA GLY A 135 -49.82 -25.37 -69.41
C GLY A 135 -49.63 -26.52 -70.40
N ILE A 136 -48.51 -27.26 -70.31
CA ILE A 136 -48.27 -28.45 -71.14
C ILE A 136 -49.32 -29.53 -70.86
N LEU A 137 -49.62 -29.81 -69.59
CA LEU A 137 -50.61 -30.82 -69.20
C LEU A 137 -52.01 -30.49 -69.75
N LEU A 138 -52.46 -29.23 -69.63
CA LEU A 138 -53.73 -28.79 -70.19
C LEU A 138 -53.77 -28.98 -71.71
N THR A 139 -52.71 -28.60 -72.42
CA THR A 139 -52.60 -28.76 -73.88
C THR A 139 -52.71 -30.23 -74.30
N LEU A 140 -52.15 -31.15 -73.51
CA LEU A 140 -52.23 -32.59 -73.78
C LEU A 140 -53.62 -33.19 -73.48
N ILE A 141 -54.35 -32.67 -72.50
CA ILE A 141 -55.70 -33.16 -72.14
C ILE A 141 -56.76 -32.73 -73.18
N PHE A 142 -56.61 -31.54 -73.77
CA PHE A 142 -57.59 -30.97 -74.69
C PHE A 142 -57.28 -31.18 -76.19
N LYS A 143 -56.26 -32.00 -76.53
CA LYS A 143 -55.91 -32.39 -77.89
C LYS A 143 -56.44 -33.79 -78.21
#